data_AF-A0A5S9MEE4-F1
#
_entry.id   AF-A0A5S9MEE4-F1
#
_cell.length_a   1.000
_cell.length_b   1.000
_cell.length_c   1.000
_cell.angle_alpha   90.00
_cell.angle_beta   90.00
_cell.angle_gamma   90.00
#
_symmetry.space_group_name_H-M   'P 1'
#
loop_
_entity.id
_entity.type
_entity.pdbx_description
1 polymer ?
#
loop_
_entity_poly.entity_id
_entity_poly.type
_entity_poly.pdbx_seq_one_letter_code
_entity_poly.pdbx_strand_id
1 'polypeptide(L)' 'MMREQLSLSWEAIAEKAMKNEPITVQEGLDILKADDRELLPIMHAAYQVRFHFFFKKKR' A
#
# COMPACT_ATOMS: atom_id res chain seq x y z
N MET A 1 14.13 -14.31 -18.56
CA MET A 1 12.65 -14.40 -18.38
C MET A 1 12.30 -13.55 -17.17
N MET A 2 12.04 -12.25 -17.37
CA MET A 2 11.51 -11.38 -16.32
C MET A 2 10.07 -11.82 -16.06
N ARG A 3 9.82 -12.40 -14.88
CA ARG A 3 8.46 -12.65 -14.41
C ARG A 3 7.85 -11.28 -14.10
N GLU A 4 6.69 -10.99 -14.67
CA GLU A 4 5.89 -9.81 -14.33
C GLU A 4 5.81 -9.70 -12.81
N GLN A 5 6.26 -8.55 -12.30
CA GLN A 5 6.24 -8.23 -10.88
C GLN A 5 4.76 -8.18 -10.47
N LEU A 6 4.29 -9.17 -9.72
CA LEU A 6 2.97 -9.17 -9.07
C LEU A 6 2.96 -8.17 -7.89
N SER A 7 3.25 -6.89 -8.16
CA SER A 7 3.20 -5.76 -7.22
C SER A 7 1.75 -5.32 -6.97
N LEU A 8 0.85 -6.28 -6.72
CA LEU A 8 -0.60 -6.04 -6.74
C LEU A 8 -1.27 -6.32 -5.40
N SER A 9 -0.55 -6.68 -4.34
CA SER A 9 -1.17 -6.95 -3.03
C SER A 9 -1.22 -5.70 -2.15
N TRP A 10 -0.07 -5.11 -1.81
CA TRP A 10 -0.01 -3.92 -0.96
C TRP A 10 -0.51 -2.68 -1.68
N GLU A 11 -0.22 -2.58 -2.98
CA GLU A 11 -0.70 -1.52 -3.86
C GLU A 11 -2.23 -1.53 -3.98
N ALA A 12 -2.89 -2.69 -4.05
CA ALA A 12 -4.35 -2.78 -4.08
C ALA A 12 -4.97 -2.30 -2.76
N ILE A 13 -4.35 -2.61 -1.63
CA ILE A 13 -4.77 -2.11 -0.31
C ILE A 13 -4.62 -0.58 -0.24
N ALA A 14 -3.52 -0.03 -0.78
CA ALA A 14 -3.34 1.41 -0.90
C ALA A 14 -4.37 2.07 -1.81
N GLU A 15 -4.67 1.46 -2.96
CA GLU A 15 -5.70 1.95 -3.89
C GLU A 15 -7.07 2.02 -3.23
N LYS A 16 -7.44 0.97 -2.49
CA LYS A 16 -8.67 0.89 -1.68
C LYS A 16 -8.73 2.04 -0.68
N ALA A 17 -7.65 2.26 0.08
CA ALA A 17 -7.57 3.37 1.04
C ALA A 17 -7.69 4.75 0.36
N MET A 18 -7.05 4.95 -0.81
CA MET A 18 -7.14 6.20 -1.58
C MET A 18 -8.56 6.44 -2.15
N LYS A 19 -9.32 5.37 -2.42
CA LYS A 19 -10.74 5.45 -2.81
C LYS A 19 -11.70 5.69 -1.63
N ASN A 20 -11.18 5.88 -0.42
CA ASN A 20 -11.95 5.95 0.83
C ASN A 20 -12.71 4.65 1.15
N GLU A 21 -12.27 3.52 0.61
CA GLU A 21 -12.80 2.22 0.96
C GLU A 21 -12.09 1.68 2.21
N PRO A 22 -12.82 1.15 3.21
CA PRO A 22 -12.22 0.68 4.44
C PRO A 22 -11.42 -0.61 4.21
N ILE A 23 -10.19 -0.66 4.72
CA ILE A 23 -9.45 -1.92 4.81
C ILE A 23 -10.10 -2.84 5.86
N THR A 24 -10.10 -4.14 5.59
CA THR A 24 -10.66 -5.13 6.51
C THR A 24 -9.67 -5.43 7.63
N VAL A 25 -10.17 -6.02 8.72
CA VAL A 25 -9.31 -6.49 9.83
C VAL A 25 -8.30 -7.51 9.34
N GLN A 26 -8.69 -8.42 8.42
CA GLN A 26 -7.80 -9.43 7.88
C GLN A 26 -6.66 -8.80 7.07
N GLU A 27 -6.97 -7.85 6.18
CA GLU A 27 -5.96 -7.10 5.42
C GLU A 27 -4.97 -6.38 6.36
N GLY A 28 -5.48 -5.81 7.47
CA GLY A 28 -4.63 -5.22 8.50
C GLY A 28 -3.71 -6.24 9.20
N LEU A 29 -4.21 -7.42 9.52
CA LEU A 29 -3.42 -8.50 10.11
C LEU A 29 -2.36 -9.04 9.13
N ASP A 30 -2.67 -9.08 7.84
CA ASP A 30 -1.74 -9.53 6.81
C ASP A 30 -0.55 -8.57 6.69
N ILE A 31 -0.78 -7.26 6.79
CA ILE A 31 0.30 -6.25 6.86
C ILE A 31 1.19 -6.47 8.09
N LEU A 32 0.59 -6.70 9.26
CA LEU A 32 1.35 -6.90 10.51
C LEU A 32 2.18 -8.19 10.53
N LYS A 33 1.78 -9.19 9.74
CA LYS A 33 2.43 -10.50 9.64
C LYS A 33 3.31 -10.64 8.39
N ALA A 34 3.42 -9.60 7.58
CA ALA A 34 4.19 -9.62 6.36
C ALA A 34 5.67 -9.94 6.64
N ASP A 35 6.31 -10.62 5.68
CA ASP A 35 7.73 -10.95 5.79
C ASP A 35 8.58 -9.67 5.71
N ASP A 36 9.75 -9.65 6.34
CA ASP A 36 10.66 -8.50 6.34
C ASP A 36 11.03 -8.05 4.91
N ARG A 37 11.07 -8.99 3.96
CA ARG A 37 11.32 -8.71 2.53
C ARG A 37 10.21 -7.87 1.87
N GLU A 38 9.04 -7.80 2.48
CA GLU A 38 7.89 -7.04 2.00
C GLU A 38 7.79 -5.64 2.64
N LEU A 39 8.68 -5.31 3.58
CA LEU A 39 8.70 -4.01 4.23
C LEU A 39 8.77 -2.86 3.23
N LEU A 40 9.65 -2.95 2.23
CA LEU A 40 9.81 -1.90 1.22
C LEU A 40 8.55 -1.73 0.34
N PRO A 41 7.95 -2.80 -0.22
CA PRO A 41 6.64 -2.73 -0.86
C PRO A 41 5.53 -2.10 0.00
N ILE A 42 5.44 -2.47 1.29
CA ILE A 42 4.44 -1.89 2.22
C ILE A 42 4.68 -0.40 2.44
N MET A 43 5.95 0.00 2.63
CA MET A 43 6.31 1.42 2.77
C MET A 43 5.99 2.22 1.50
N HIS A 44 6.20 1.64 0.32
CA HIS A 44 5.84 2.24 -0.95
C HIS A 44 4.32 2.47 -1.05
N ALA A 45 3.51 1.45 -0.74
CA ALA A 45 2.05 1.55 -0.71
C ALA A 45 1.56 2.61 0.30
N ALA A 46 2.10 2.60 1.53
CA ALA A 46 1.78 3.60 2.56
C ALA A 46 2.17 5.03 2.13
N TYR A 47 3.29 5.18 1.45
CA TYR A 47 3.71 6.47 0.91
C TYR A 47 2.74 7.00 -0.14
N GLN A 48 2.22 6.15 -1.04
CA GLN A 48 1.21 6.55 -2.02
C GLN A 48 -0.05 7.10 -1.33
N VAL A 49 -0.56 6.40 -0.32
CA VAL A 49 -1.71 6.86 0.48
C VAL A 49 -1.41 8.21 1.13
N ARG A 50 -0.25 8.34 1.80
CA ARG A 50 0.15 9.60 2.42
C ARG A 50 0.24 10.74 1.39
N PHE A 51 0.84 10.48 0.23
CA PHE A 51 0.99 11.47 -0.82
C PHE A 51 -0.37 11.91 -1.36
N HIS A 52 -1.27 10.97 -1.62
CA HIS A 52 -2.62 11.26 -2.11
C HIS A 52 -3.39 12.24 -1.21
N PHE A 53 -3.38 12.01 0.11
CA PHE A 53 -4.16 12.84 1.05
C PHE A 53 -3.42 14.08 1.56
N PHE A 54 -2.09 14.01 1.72
CA PHE A 54 -1.31 15.03 2.43
C PHE A 54 -0.31 15.78 1.56
N PHE A 55 -0.18 15.45 0.27
CA PHE A 55 0.61 16.27 -0.64
C PHE A 55 -0.10 17.59 -0.93
N LYS A 56 0.09 18.58 -0.06
CA LYS A 56 -0.25 19.97 -0.35
C LYS A 56 0.84 20.51 -1.28
N LYS A 57 0.49 20.73 -2.55
CA LYS A 57 1.29 21.56 -3.45
C LYS A 57 1.45 22.92 -2.77
N LYS A 58 2.65 23.22 -2.26
CA LYS A 58 2.99 24.55 -1.74
C LYS A 58 2.63 25.56 -2.85
N ARG A 59 1.63 26.40 -2.60
CA ARG A 59 1.44 27.66 -3.31
C ARG A 59 2.36 28.69 -2.68
#